data_AF-A0A0Q5W4X6-F1
#
_entry.id   AF-A0A0Q5W4X6-F1
#
_cell.length_a   1.000
_cell.length_b   1.000
_cell.length_c   1.000
_cell.angle_alpha   90.00
_cell.angle_beta   90.00
_cell.angle_gamma   90.00
#
_symmetry.space_group_name_H-M   'P 1'
#
loop_
_entity.id
_entity.type
_entity.pdbx_description
1 polymer ?
#
loop_
_entity_poly.entity_id
_entity_poly.type
_entity_poly.pdbx_seq_one_letter_code
_entity_poly.pdbx_strand_id
1 'polypeptide(L)'
;MRAHRAGVRAGPAEHGRRRPVVSALGTVASLASKAGGTVVRQVRSALGHDGPGAAGPPASGWLAVTVCREPAEVDAAALPRSLASFGDGIETRTRPAPGGKGTELAARLTRRPAGRSPAPARLAGSGAQGDLRAALREAKQLIEVGEVLAVDPTPHGERNATPAGEALEGATRRAPRGGVL
;
A
#
# COMPACT_ATOMS: atom_id res chain seq x y z
N MET A 1 -24.88 51.17 -66.30
CA MET A 1 -25.04 50.47 -67.60
C MET A 1 -23.80 49.59 -67.79
N ARG A 2 -23.96 48.32 -68.20
CA ARG A 2 -22.91 47.26 -68.25
C ARG A 2 -22.23 46.95 -66.90
N ALA A 3 -21.70 45.76 -66.61
CA ALA A 3 -21.95 44.35 -66.93
C ALA A 3 -20.68 43.56 -66.48
N HIS A 4 -20.77 42.23 -66.46
CA HIS A 4 -19.71 41.22 -66.22
C HIS A 4 -19.42 40.78 -64.77
N ARG A 5 -18.96 39.54 -64.50
CA ARG A 5 -19.29 38.17 -65.01
C ARG A 5 -18.42 37.14 -64.26
N ALA A 6 -19.05 36.18 -63.59
CA ALA A 6 -18.60 34.80 -63.27
C ALA A 6 -17.28 34.51 -62.49
N GLY A 7 -17.37 33.49 -61.61
CA GLY A 7 -16.27 32.70 -61.03
C GLY A 7 -16.86 31.66 -60.05
N VAL A 8 -17.05 30.38 -60.45
CA VAL A 8 -16.14 29.23 -60.19
C VAL A 8 -16.12 28.82 -58.69
N ARG A 9 -16.32 27.58 -58.21
CA ARG A 9 -16.58 26.19 -58.72
C ARG A 9 -17.26 25.45 -57.54
N ALA A 10 -18.36 24.68 -57.66
CA ALA A 10 -18.49 23.30 -58.15
C ALA A 10 -17.51 22.25 -57.56
N GLY A 11 -18.04 21.27 -56.81
CA GLY A 11 -17.32 20.06 -56.34
C GLY A 11 -18.14 19.19 -55.36
N PRO A 12 -18.82 18.12 -55.82
CA PRO A 12 -19.77 17.36 -55.00
C PRO A 12 -19.40 15.88 -54.71
N ALA A 13 -20.13 15.31 -53.75
CA ALA A 13 -20.67 13.94 -53.67
C ALA A 13 -19.74 12.68 -53.63
N GLU A 14 -20.24 11.74 -52.84
CA GLU A 14 -19.77 10.38 -52.53
C GLU A 14 -19.60 9.43 -53.73
N HIS A 15 -18.88 8.33 -53.49
CA HIS A 15 -19.21 6.89 -53.73
C HIS A 15 -17.88 6.11 -53.53
N GLY A 16 -17.72 5.00 -52.80
CA GLY A 16 -18.67 4.13 -52.09
C GLY A 16 -18.39 2.65 -52.43
N ARG A 17 -17.67 1.87 -51.59
CA ARG A 17 -17.61 0.39 -51.75
C ARG A 17 -17.18 -0.45 -50.52
N ARG A 18 -18.16 -1.19 -49.97
CA ARG A 18 -18.15 -2.61 -49.51
C ARG A 18 -17.11 -3.14 -48.50
N ARG A 19 -17.62 -3.43 -47.28
CA ARG A 19 -17.63 -4.70 -46.47
C ARG A 19 -16.76 -5.89 -46.94
N PRO A 20 -16.26 -6.81 -46.06
CA PRO A 20 -16.94 -7.29 -44.81
C PRO A 20 -16.07 -7.62 -43.57
N VAL A 21 -16.73 -8.02 -42.45
CA VAL A 21 -16.39 -9.06 -41.42
C VAL A 21 -14.89 -9.34 -41.15
N VAL A 22 -14.34 -9.28 -39.93
CA VAL A 22 -14.60 -10.04 -38.67
C VAL A 22 -14.16 -9.16 -37.46
N SER A 23 -14.34 -9.46 -36.15
CA SER A 23 -14.96 -10.58 -35.41
C SER A 23 -15.43 -10.09 -34.01
N ALA A 24 -16.03 -10.98 -33.22
CA ALA A 24 -16.12 -10.85 -31.76
C ALA A 24 -15.01 -11.67 -31.07
N LEU A 25 -14.45 -11.16 -29.96
CA LEU A 25 -13.73 -11.95 -28.96
C LEU A 25 -14.12 -11.47 -27.56
N GLY A 26 -15.29 -11.94 -27.10
CA GLY A 26 -15.55 -11.96 -25.66
C GLY A 26 -14.59 -12.95 -25.00
N THR A 27 -13.85 -12.51 -24.00
CA THR A 27 -12.89 -13.36 -23.29
C THR A 27 -13.62 -14.37 -22.42
N VAL A 28 -13.87 -15.57 -22.97
CA VAL A 28 -14.36 -16.71 -22.21
C VAL A 28 -13.23 -17.19 -21.29
N ALA A 29 -13.35 -16.88 -19.99
CA ALA A 29 -12.40 -17.31 -18.97
C ALA A 29 -12.63 -18.80 -18.62
N SER A 30 -12.09 -19.70 -19.44
CA SER A 30 -12.15 -21.14 -19.20
C SER A 30 -11.34 -21.56 -17.97
N LEU A 31 -12.02 -21.79 -16.85
CA LEU A 31 -11.45 -22.42 -15.65
C LEU A 31 -11.21 -23.93 -15.89
N ALA A 32 -10.05 -24.26 -16.46
CA ALA A 32 -9.61 -25.65 -16.63
C ALA A 32 -8.96 -26.19 -15.34
N SER A 33 -9.77 -26.74 -14.44
CA SER A 33 -9.31 -27.39 -13.21
C SER A 33 -8.60 -28.72 -13.50
N LYS A 34 -7.26 -28.72 -13.56
CA LYS A 34 -6.45 -29.96 -13.57
C LYS A 34 -5.27 -29.85 -12.60
N ALA A 35 -5.29 -30.75 -11.60
CA ALA A 35 -4.23 -31.14 -10.66
C ALA A 35 -3.08 -30.15 -10.36
N GLY A 36 -3.09 -29.59 -9.14
CA GLY A 36 -1.85 -29.24 -8.42
C GLY A 36 -1.02 -28.06 -8.95
N GLY A 37 -1.55 -26.83 -8.88
CA GLY A 37 -0.74 -25.63 -9.15
C GLY A 37 -1.49 -24.33 -8.89
N THR A 38 -0.90 -23.42 -8.13
CA THR A 38 -1.51 -22.14 -7.73
C THR A 38 -1.61 -21.15 -8.88
N VAL A 39 -2.83 -20.73 -9.26
CA VAL A 39 -3.05 -19.56 -10.15
C VAL A 39 -4.07 -18.58 -9.53
N VAL A 40 -3.66 -17.89 -8.46
CA VAL A 40 -4.36 -16.70 -7.95
C VAL A 40 -3.45 -15.49 -8.13
N ARG A 41 -3.30 -15.04 -9.39
CA ARG A 41 -2.38 -13.94 -9.76
C ARG A 41 -3.00 -12.88 -10.69
N GLN A 42 -4.33 -12.71 -10.69
CA GLN A 42 -4.96 -11.82 -11.69
C GLN A 42 -6.26 -11.11 -11.28
N VAL A 43 -6.48 -10.86 -9.98
CA VAL A 43 -7.62 -10.04 -9.48
C VAL A 43 -7.23 -8.83 -8.63
N ARG A 44 -5.92 -8.56 -8.45
CA ARG A 44 -5.45 -7.41 -7.64
C ARG A 44 -5.44 -6.05 -8.35
N SER A 45 -5.53 -5.99 -9.68
CA SER A 45 -5.52 -4.71 -10.41
C SER A 45 -6.85 -3.96 -10.39
N ALA A 46 -7.96 -4.62 -10.03
CA ALA A 46 -9.30 -4.02 -9.97
C ALA A 46 -9.66 -3.42 -8.59
N LEU A 47 -8.78 -3.58 -7.59
CA LEU A 47 -8.99 -3.10 -6.21
C LEU A 47 -7.94 -2.05 -5.80
N GLY A 48 -7.22 -1.47 -6.76
CA GLY A 48 -6.39 -0.28 -6.54
C GLY A 48 -7.28 0.94 -6.35
N HIS A 49 -7.69 1.21 -5.11
CA HIS A 49 -8.34 2.45 -4.76
C HIS A 49 -7.28 3.55 -4.61
N ASP A 50 -7.25 4.51 -5.54
CA ASP A 50 -6.41 5.71 -5.47
C ASP A 50 -6.92 6.68 -4.40
N GLY A 51 -6.77 6.27 -3.13
CA GLY A 51 -6.82 7.19 -1.99
C GLY A 51 -5.49 7.96 -1.89
N PRO A 52 -5.52 9.24 -1.47
CA PRO A 52 -4.31 10.02 -1.20
C PRO A 52 -3.59 9.44 0.04
N GLY A 53 -2.73 8.45 -0.21
CA GLY A 53 -2.09 7.62 0.81
C GLY A 53 -1.36 6.40 0.23
N ALA A 54 -1.68 5.96 -0.99
CA ALA A 54 -0.98 4.90 -1.70
C ALA A 54 0.40 5.33 -2.28
N ALA A 55 1.17 6.14 -1.55
CA ALA A 55 2.56 6.39 -1.90
C ALA A 55 3.37 5.10 -1.69
N GLY A 56 4.03 4.62 -2.76
CA GLY A 56 5.04 3.56 -2.62
C GLY A 56 6.12 3.94 -1.61
N PRO A 57 6.81 2.98 -0.98
CA PRO A 57 7.77 3.25 0.09
C PRO A 57 8.78 4.31 -0.39
N PRO A 58 8.92 5.45 0.33
CA PRO A 58 9.63 6.60 -0.21
C PRO A 58 11.09 6.25 -0.43
N ALA A 59 11.65 6.75 -1.54
CA ALA A 59 13.03 6.45 -1.96
C ALA A 59 14.09 6.79 -0.90
N SER A 60 13.75 7.67 0.04
CA SER A 60 14.58 8.12 1.16
C SER A 60 14.64 7.15 2.34
N GLY A 61 13.83 6.08 2.36
CA GLY A 61 13.79 5.06 3.41
C GLY A 61 13.08 5.46 4.71
N TRP A 62 12.56 6.69 4.79
CA TRP A 62 11.75 7.15 5.91
C TRP A 62 10.37 6.48 5.94
N LEU A 63 9.88 6.24 7.15
CA LEU A 63 8.54 5.79 7.45
C LEU A 63 7.92 6.82 8.40
N ALA A 64 6.72 7.31 8.12
CA ALA A 64 6.11 8.38 8.89
C ALA A 64 4.68 8.03 9.33
N VAL A 65 4.29 8.53 10.50
CA VAL A 65 2.91 8.52 11.01
C VAL A 65 2.52 9.93 11.44
N THR A 66 1.26 10.30 11.25
CA THR A 66 0.70 11.52 11.84
C THR A 66 0.14 11.20 13.22
N VAL A 67 0.65 11.92 14.23
CA VAL A 67 0.23 11.90 15.63
C VAL A 67 -0.66 13.11 15.88
N CYS A 68 -1.87 12.91 16.38
CA CYS A 68 -2.89 13.91 16.72
C CYS A 68 -2.55 14.64 18.04
N ARG A 69 -1.31 15.13 18.14
CA ARG A 69 -0.73 15.91 19.24
C ARG A 69 0.04 17.09 18.68
N GLU A 70 0.11 18.18 19.42
CA GLU A 70 0.90 19.35 19.00
C GLU A 70 2.41 19.04 19.06
N PRO A 71 3.28 19.69 18.26
CA PRO A 71 4.71 19.37 18.24
C PRO A 71 5.42 19.55 19.58
N ALA A 72 4.88 20.39 20.48
CA ALA A 72 5.38 20.58 21.84
C ALA A 72 4.98 19.46 22.81
N GLU A 73 3.99 18.63 22.45
CA GLU A 73 3.52 17.48 23.24
C GLU A 73 4.24 16.17 22.85
N VAL A 74 4.98 16.17 21.73
CA VAL A 74 5.71 15.00 21.21
C VAL A 74 7.20 15.13 21.51
N ASP A 75 7.63 14.62 22.67
CA ASP A 75 9.05 14.59 23.04
C ASP A 75 9.81 13.57 22.18
N ALA A 76 10.70 14.07 21.32
CA ALA A 76 11.57 13.27 20.47
C ALA A 76 12.74 12.62 21.22
N ALA A 77 13.07 13.07 22.44
CA ALA A 77 14.08 12.47 23.30
C ALA A 77 13.51 11.35 24.19
N ALA A 78 12.22 11.40 24.51
CA ALA A 78 11.52 10.43 25.37
C ALA A 78 10.49 9.58 24.60
N LEU A 79 10.91 9.00 23.46
CA LEU A 79 10.02 8.19 22.63
C LEU A 79 9.52 6.91 23.35
N PRO A 80 8.29 6.45 23.04
CA PRO A 80 7.76 5.20 23.60
C PRO A 80 8.67 3.99 23.39
N ARG A 81 8.59 3.00 24.29
CA ARG A 81 9.43 1.80 24.29
C ARG A 81 9.46 1.08 22.93
N SER A 82 8.35 1.09 22.19
CA SER A 82 8.24 0.51 20.84
C SER A 82 9.28 1.06 19.86
N LEU A 83 9.61 2.35 19.92
CA LEU A 83 10.69 2.98 19.15
C LEU A 83 12.02 2.98 19.90
N ALA A 84 12.02 3.28 21.21
CA ALA A 84 13.26 3.34 22.00
C ALA A 84 14.04 2.01 22.01
N SER A 85 13.35 0.87 21.87
CA SER A 85 13.99 -0.46 21.77
C SER A 85 14.87 -0.66 20.53
N PHE A 86 14.81 0.22 19.53
CA PHE A 86 15.72 0.20 18.37
C PHE A 86 17.05 0.92 18.66
N GLY A 87 17.12 1.81 19.65
CA GLY A 87 18.29 2.65 19.94
C GLY A 87 18.85 3.35 18.70
N ASP A 88 20.18 3.41 18.58
CA ASP A 88 20.91 3.96 17.43
C ASP A 88 20.69 3.18 16.10
N GLY A 89 19.88 2.11 16.12
CA GLY A 89 19.43 1.40 14.93
C GLY A 89 18.43 2.19 14.09
N ILE A 90 17.83 3.25 14.64
CA ILE A 90 16.96 4.19 13.92
C ILE A 90 17.39 5.64 14.08
N GLU A 91 17.06 6.44 13.07
CA GLU A 91 17.08 7.90 13.09
C GLU A 91 15.63 8.37 13.07
N THR A 92 15.28 9.29 13.97
CA THR A 92 13.92 9.81 14.15
C THR A 92 13.87 11.30 13.86
N ARG A 93 12.72 11.76 13.34
CA ARG A 93 12.44 13.16 13.05
C ARG A 93 11.00 13.49 13.40
N THR A 94 10.81 14.64 14.01
CA THR A 94 9.50 15.23 14.30
C THR A 94 9.33 16.51 13.46
N ARG A 95 8.13 16.76 12.93
CA ARG A 95 7.76 18.04 12.29
C ARG A 95 6.24 18.27 12.37
N PRO A 96 5.72 19.49 12.20
CA PRO A 96 4.29 19.71 12.03
C PRO A 96 3.73 18.88 10.87
N ALA A 97 2.59 18.23 11.08
CA ALA A 97 1.93 17.42 10.06
C ALA A 97 1.24 18.30 8.99
N PRO A 98 1.20 17.86 7.72
CA PRO A 98 0.48 18.58 6.67
C PRO A 98 -0.99 18.86 7.03
N GLY A 99 -1.48 20.06 6.70
CA GLY A 99 -2.88 20.42 6.92
C GLY A 99 -3.30 20.54 8.39
N GLY A 100 -2.37 20.82 9.31
CA GLY A 100 -2.66 21.07 10.73
C GLY A 100 -3.19 19.84 11.47
N LYS A 101 -2.73 18.65 11.10
CA LYS A 101 -3.19 17.36 11.67
C LYS A 101 -2.41 16.92 12.91
N GLY A 102 -1.77 17.85 13.61
CA GLY A 102 -0.82 17.59 14.70
C GLY A 102 0.61 17.45 14.17
N THR A 103 1.26 16.33 14.48
CA THR A 103 2.70 16.13 14.36
C THR A 103 3.05 14.91 13.52
N GLU A 104 3.88 15.07 12.49
CA GLU A 104 4.45 13.94 11.76
C GLU A 104 5.70 13.43 12.49
N LEU A 105 5.62 12.18 12.98
CA LEU A 105 6.72 11.43 13.55
C LEU A 105 7.24 10.46 12.48
N ALA A 106 8.48 10.66 12.05
CA ALA A 106 9.15 9.85 11.05
C ALA A 106 10.36 9.10 11.63
N ALA A 107 10.59 7.87 11.17
CA ALA A 107 11.76 7.08 11.51
C ALA A 107 12.35 6.37 10.27
N ARG A 108 13.66 6.18 10.24
CA ARG A 108 14.35 5.30 9.27
C ARG A 108 15.39 4.42 9.97
N LEU A 109 15.68 3.25 9.40
CA LEU A 109 16.80 2.43 9.86
C LEU A 109 18.13 3.10 9.49
N THR A 110 19.05 3.27 10.45
CA THR A 110 20.38 3.88 10.21
C THR A 110 21.29 2.96 9.41
N ARG A 111 21.18 1.65 9.64
CA ARG A 111 21.92 0.61 8.91
C ARG A 111 20.95 -0.18 8.05
N ARG A 112 21.31 -0.37 6.78
CA ARG A 112 20.61 -1.34 5.92
C ARG A 112 20.87 -2.75 6.49
N PRO A 113 19.84 -3.60 6.69
CA PRO A 113 20.04 -4.96 7.17
C PRO A 113 21.06 -5.70 6.30
N ALA A 114 21.98 -6.43 6.94
CA ALA A 114 22.96 -7.24 6.23
C ALA A 114 22.23 -8.36 5.46
N GLY A 115 22.33 -8.34 4.14
CA GLY A 115 21.62 -9.25 3.26
C GLY A 115 20.19 -8.81 2.91
N ARG A 116 19.70 -9.31 1.78
CA ARG A 116 18.39 -8.98 1.23
C ARG A 116 17.36 -9.95 1.81
N SER A 117 16.48 -9.49 2.72
CA SER A 117 15.42 -10.33 3.32
C SER A 117 14.70 -11.14 2.24
N PRO A 118 14.42 -12.45 2.45
CA PRO A 118 13.90 -13.32 1.41
C PRO A 118 12.58 -12.79 0.82
N ALA A 119 12.33 -13.07 -0.46
CA ALA A 119 11.17 -12.56 -1.19
C ALA A 119 9.80 -12.74 -0.47
N PRO A 120 9.46 -13.91 0.12
CA PRO A 120 8.22 -14.06 0.88
C PRO A 120 8.17 -13.18 2.14
N ALA A 121 9.29 -12.97 2.84
CA ALA A 121 9.32 -12.09 4.01
C ALA A 121 8.99 -10.64 3.63
N ARG A 122 9.61 -10.12 2.56
CA ARG A 122 9.32 -8.78 2.05
C ARG A 122 7.85 -8.61 1.64
N LEU A 123 7.26 -9.62 1.00
CA LEU A 123 5.85 -9.62 0.57
C LEU A 123 4.87 -9.69 1.75
N ALA A 124 5.21 -10.43 2.80
CA ALA A 124 4.46 -10.46 4.06
C ALA A 124 4.68 -9.20 4.93
N GLY A 125 5.47 -8.24 4.44
CA GLY A 125 5.89 -7.07 5.20
C GLY A 125 6.73 -7.40 6.44
N SER A 126 7.32 -8.60 6.55
CA SER A 126 8.11 -9.04 7.70
C SER A 126 9.62 -8.80 7.52
N GLY A 127 10.30 -8.49 8.62
CA GLY A 127 11.69 -8.02 8.67
C GLY A 127 11.77 -6.55 9.08
N ALA A 128 12.97 -6.03 9.31
CA ALA A 128 13.23 -4.79 10.06
C ALA A 128 12.39 -3.55 9.66
N GLN A 129 12.10 -3.35 8.37
CA GLN A 129 11.24 -2.24 7.93
C GLN A 129 9.76 -2.44 8.32
N GLY A 130 9.29 -3.68 8.39
CA GLY A 130 7.98 -4.05 8.91
C GLY A 130 7.87 -3.96 10.42
N ASP A 131 8.93 -4.35 11.12
CA ASP A 131 9.03 -4.18 12.57
C ASP A 131 9.01 -2.68 12.93
N LEU A 132 9.73 -1.83 12.18
CA LEU A 132 9.68 -0.38 12.33
C LEU A 132 8.29 0.22 12.01
N ARG A 133 7.57 -0.31 11.01
CA ARG A 133 6.16 0.09 10.77
C ARG A 133 5.24 -0.28 11.94
N ALA A 134 5.40 -1.48 12.51
CA ALA A 134 4.60 -1.89 13.67
C ALA A 134 4.89 -0.96 14.86
N ALA A 135 6.16 -0.71 15.16
CA ALA A 135 6.61 0.18 16.22
C ALA A 135 6.11 1.63 16.07
N LEU A 136 6.08 2.18 14.86
CA LEU A 136 5.52 3.52 14.60
C LEU A 136 4.02 3.59 14.87
N ARG A 137 3.24 2.55 14.53
CA ARG A 137 1.80 2.50 14.87
C ARG A 137 1.58 2.36 16.38
N GLU A 138 2.37 1.53 17.04
CA GLU A 138 2.33 1.34 18.48
C GLU A 138 2.70 2.64 19.22
N ALA A 139 3.75 3.34 18.78
CA ALA A 139 4.12 4.65 19.32
C ALA A 139 3.03 5.70 19.11
N LYS A 140 2.39 5.75 17.94
CA LYS A 140 1.23 6.63 17.69
C LYS A 140 0.10 6.37 18.68
N GLN A 141 -0.28 5.10 18.89
CA GLN A 141 -1.34 4.74 19.84
C GLN A 141 -0.97 5.10 21.29
N LEU A 142 0.28 4.82 21.71
CA LEU A 142 0.77 5.18 23.04
C LEU A 142 0.82 6.71 23.27
N ILE A 143 1.17 7.51 22.27
CA ILE A 143 1.22 8.98 22.38
C ILE A 143 -0.18 9.62 22.31
N GLU A 144 -1.11 9.01 21.55
CA GLU A 144 -2.47 9.54 21.39
C GLU A 144 -3.41 9.11 22.52
N VAL A 145 -3.39 7.84 22.88
CA VAL A 145 -4.37 7.18 23.76
C VAL A 145 -3.76 6.72 25.09
N GLY A 146 -2.46 6.40 25.10
CA GLY A 146 -1.77 5.82 26.27
C GLY A 146 -1.76 4.29 26.32
N GLU A 147 -2.47 3.63 25.40
CA GLU A 147 -2.59 2.17 25.30
C GLU A 147 -2.38 1.70 23.86
N VAL A 148 -2.17 0.38 23.69
CA VAL A 148 -1.98 -0.27 22.38
C VAL A 148 -3.20 -1.13 22.09
N LEU A 149 -3.84 -0.91 20.94
CA LEU A 149 -4.98 -1.70 20.49
C LEU A 149 -4.52 -3.09 20.01
N ALA A 150 -4.53 -4.06 20.91
CA ALA A 150 -4.32 -5.46 20.61
C ALA A 150 -5.62 -6.11 20.10
N VAL A 151 -5.56 -6.79 18.95
CA VAL A 151 -6.58 -7.77 18.58
C VAL A 151 -6.18 -9.08 19.24
N ASP A 152 -6.62 -9.26 20.49
CA ASP A 152 -6.50 -10.52 21.22
C ASP A 152 -7.41 -11.60 20.57
N PRO A 153 -7.24 -12.90 20.86
CA PRO A 153 -7.52 -13.96 19.89
C PRO A 153 -8.99 -14.08 19.45
N THR A 154 -9.16 -14.69 18.27
CA THR A 154 -10.44 -14.98 17.60
C THR A 154 -11.57 -15.31 18.60
N PRO A 155 -12.80 -14.75 18.47
CA PRO A 155 -13.93 -14.99 19.39
C PRO A 155 -14.43 -16.45 19.53
N HIS A 156 -13.71 -17.43 18.98
CA HIS A 156 -14.08 -18.83 18.85
C HIS A 156 -13.03 -19.79 19.43
N GLY A 157 -12.10 -19.28 20.25
CA GLY A 157 -11.05 -20.07 20.90
C GLY A 157 -9.81 -20.31 20.04
N GLU A 158 -8.93 -21.19 20.50
CA GLU A 158 -7.73 -21.57 19.75
C GLU A 158 -8.11 -22.42 18.52
N ARG A 159 -7.46 -22.14 17.38
CA ARG A 159 -7.61 -22.98 16.19
C ARG A 159 -6.91 -24.31 16.41
N ASN A 160 -7.58 -25.41 16.05
CA ASN A 160 -6.98 -26.74 16.01
C ASN A 160 -5.60 -26.71 15.30
N ALA A 161 -4.60 -27.35 15.91
CA ALA A 161 -3.22 -27.50 15.43
C ALA A 161 -3.11 -28.42 14.19
N THR A 162 -3.88 -28.07 13.16
CA THR A 162 -3.76 -28.60 11.81
C THR A 162 -2.72 -27.77 11.06
N PRO A 163 -2.00 -28.32 10.06
CA PRO A 163 -1.02 -27.54 9.29
C PRO A 163 -1.60 -26.27 8.64
N ALA A 164 -2.88 -26.29 8.27
CA ALA A 164 -3.60 -25.12 7.76
C ALA A 164 -3.93 -24.10 8.87
N GLY A 165 -4.32 -24.56 10.05
CA GLY A 165 -4.53 -23.72 11.24
C GLY A 165 -3.26 -23.02 11.69
N GLU A 166 -2.15 -23.76 11.81
CA GLU A 166 -0.83 -23.20 12.17
C GLU A 166 -0.33 -22.18 11.15
N ALA A 167 -0.53 -22.44 9.86
CA ALA A 167 -0.19 -21.49 8.79
C ALA A 167 -1.00 -20.19 8.91
N LEU A 168 -2.29 -20.28 9.24
CA LEU A 168 -3.17 -19.14 9.45
C LEU A 168 -2.80 -18.36 10.73
N GLU A 169 -2.53 -19.03 11.85
CA GLU A 169 -2.01 -18.38 13.07
C GLU A 169 -0.66 -17.69 12.83
N GLY A 170 0.22 -18.32 12.06
CA GLY A 170 1.49 -17.74 11.61
C GLY A 170 1.32 -16.52 10.69
N ALA A 171 0.20 -16.41 9.97
CA ALA A 171 -0.16 -15.22 9.20
C ALA A 171 -0.71 -14.11 10.11
N THR A 172 -1.63 -14.44 11.03
CA THR A 172 -2.21 -13.51 12.01
C THR A 172 -1.13 -12.82 12.85
N ARG A 173 -0.18 -13.59 13.42
CA ARG A 173 0.98 -13.04 14.19
C ARG A 173 1.90 -12.12 13.39
N ARG A 174 1.84 -12.14 12.05
CA ARG A 174 2.63 -11.26 11.17
C ARG A 174 1.86 -10.07 10.64
N ALA A 175 0.52 -10.09 10.67
CA ALA A 175 -0.34 -9.06 10.11
C ALA A 175 0.01 -7.62 10.56
N PRO A 176 0.36 -7.32 11.83
CA PRO A 176 0.71 -5.95 12.25
C PRO A 176 1.90 -5.31 11.51
N ARG A 177 2.80 -6.13 10.93
CA ARG A 177 3.97 -5.69 10.15
C ARG A 177 3.62 -5.39 8.68
N GLY A 178 2.56 -6.04 8.18
CA GLY A 178 2.07 -5.99 6.81
C GLY A 178 0.95 -4.97 6.62
N GLY A 179 1.32 -3.70 6.40
CA GLY A 179 0.39 -2.62 6.05
C GLY A 179 1.13 -1.33 5.71
N VAL A 180 0.46 -0.39 5.03
CA VAL A 180 0.94 0.98 4.83
C VAL A 180 0.72 1.82 6.10
N LEU A 181 1.53 2.86 6.30
CA LEU A 181 1.41 3.79 7.44
C LEU A 181 0.49 4.96 7.07
#